data_AF-A0A3D4C545-F1
#
_entry.id   AF-A0A3D4C545-F1
#
_cell.length_a   1.000
_cell.length_b   1.000
_cell.length_c   1.000
_cell.angle_alpha   90.00
_cell.angle_beta   90.00
_cell.angle_gamma   90.00
#
_symmetry.space_group_name_H-M   'P 1'
#
loop_
_entity.id
_entity.type
_entity.pdbx_description
1 polymer ?
#
loop_
_entity_poly.entity_id
_entity_poly.type
_entity_poly.pdbx_seq_one_letter_code
_entity_poly.pdbx_strand_id
1 'polypeptide(L)'
;MSDHLLQFLLIDPDPIFRLGLKVTLEAIPNLQVIADVPTATAALQVLGEMVVGNDQPIQLIILELDYEQLGLKFCRQLKALYPHIPILLLSSKSQPELLIAAKAAGINGYCSKGISISELVPILQEVANGGYYWVTDLVIVNSSLPFFKLRNNLQISGINNINQALYQVTKQLQLPGITLLNKAILAGQQRELLAARWIVNHLLTPRKERQKPSPENKLSSVNTSPNQAIIKSDTQPLINIPPIVSSQQLQSELLTLCLNKLQFPLDNLTNTPLEIDILRENKKRELFYIILRKFFQQLEEIRAFNFDKNQLFNLQSQILLDLWQFTITEFFGNYSRIILDKQEISLVKFLLDKTTDLQTEIINKVPLLFELLSHLLLLTDLYIDNISYPVGTKESESQALLILENLLIDMANAVIQPLLNNLADEESIKQNFYHRQMISTREIEKFRNNLSWKYQLRQYVTEAQTIFESRYELFIFAPRGITKISIYAPRNQELFQLSGIPLGVTLILEFRDAISPRIQSLVGFLGTGIVFVLTQVIGRGLGLVGRGILQGIGSVSFTDKGQRKN
;
A
#
# COMPACT_ATOMS: atom_id res chain seq x y z
N MET A 1 3.75 45.21 -23.51
CA MET A 1 3.32 43.81 -23.43
C MET A 1 1.82 43.84 -23.39
N SER A 2 1.15 43.11 -24.26
CA SER A 2 -0.29 43.21 -24.48
C SER A 2 -1.05 42.77 -23.21
N ASP A 3 -1.80 43.69 -22.61
CA ASP A 3 -2.78 43.43 -21.54
C ASP A 3 -3.98 42.65 -22.09
N HIS A 4 -3.74 41.42 -22.56
CA HIS A 4 -4.82 40.57 -23.06
C HIS A 4 -5.48 39.87 -21.89
N LEU A 5 -6.76 40.16 -21.69
CA LEU A 5 -7.55 39.61 -20.61
C LEU A 5 -7.89 38.14 -20.94
N LEU A 6 -7.47 37.20 -20.09
CA LEU A 6 -7.79 35.78 -20.22
C LEU A 6 -9.19 35.51 -19.69
N GLN A 7 -9.98 34.87 -20.53
CA GLN A 7 -11.42 34.74 -20.35
C GLN A 7 -11.84 33.27 -20.26
N PHE A 8 -12.48 32.91 -19.15
CA PHE A 8 -12.76 31.53 -18.76
C PHE A 8 -14.26 31.21 -18.75
N LEU A 9 -14.59 29.97 -19.11
CA LEU A 9 -15.88 29.34 -18.82
C LEU A 9 -15.68 28.30 -17.71
N LEU A 10 -16.40 28.44 -16.60
CA LEU A 10 -16.33 27.50 -15.48
C LEU A 10 -17.55 26.57 -15.47
N ILE A 11 -17.31 25.26 -15.47
CA ILE A 11 -18.36 24.23 -15.49
C ILE A 11 -18.14 23.31 -14.28
N ASP A 12 -19.02 23.41 -13.29
CA ASP A 12 -18.91 22.66 -12.03
C ASP A 12 -20.26 22.54 -11.34
N PRO A 13 -20.73 21.36 -10.89
CA PRO A 13 -22.02 21.26 -10.21
C PRO A 13 -22.06 21.97 -8.84
N ASP A 14 -20.93 22.20 -8.17
CA ASP A 14 -20.86 22.78 -6.83
C ASP A 14 -20.93 24.34 -6.87
N PRO A 15 -22.04 24.95 -6.42
CA PRO A 15 -22.19 26.41 -6.44
C PRO A 15 -21.23 27.15 -5.51
N ILE A 16 -20.80 26.53 -4.41
CA ILE A 16 -19.85 27.14 -3.48
C ILE A 16 -18.47 27.19 -4.11
N PHE A 17 -18.06 26.09 -4.76
CA PHE A 17 -16.78 26.04 -5.48
C PHE A 17 -16.73 27.06 -6.62
N ARG A 18 -17.79 27.15 -7.44
CA ARG A 18 -17.85 28.14 -8.53
C ARG A 18 -17.69 29.57 -8.03
N LEU A 19 -18.43 29.93 -6.98
CA LEU A 19 -18.34 31.26 -6.39
C LEU A 19 -16.94 31.55 -5.84
N GLY A 20 -16.36 30.61 -5.08
CA GLY A 20 -15.03 30.76 -4.50
C GLY A 20 -13.94 30.93 -5.57
N LEU A 21 -13.97 30.08 -6.60
CA LEU A 21 -12.98 30.14 -7.68
C LEU A 21 -13.13 31.42 -8.50
N LYS A 22 -14.37 31.83 -8.83
CA LYS A 22 -14.65 33.08 -9.55
C LYS A 22 -14.10 34.30 -8.83
N VAL A 23 -14.46 34.48 -7.55
CA VAL A 23 -13.99 35.61 -6.72
C VAL A 23 -12.46 35.63 -6.66
N THR A 24 -11.84 34.47 -6.55
CA THR A 24 -10.39 34.37 -6.42
C THR A 24 -9.64 34.65 -7.73
N LEU A 25 -10.16 34.18 -8.86
CA LEU A 25 -9.57 34.44 -10.17
C LEU A 25 -9.77 35.89 -10.60
N GLU A 26 -10.96 36.47 -10.38
CA GLU A 26 -11.25 37.86 -10.72
C GLU A 26 -10.50 38.88 -9.85
N ALA A 27 -9.98 38.46 -8.70
CA ALA A 27 -9.08 39.29 -7.89
C ALA A 27 -7.69 39.47 -8.52
N ILE A 28 -7.34 38.68 -9.53
CA ILE A 28 -6.04 38.71 -10.21
C ILE A 28 -6.15 39.54 -11.50
N PRO A 29 -5.25 40.51 -11.74
CA PRO A 29 -5.24 41.27 -12.97
C PRO A 29 -5.12 40.33 -14.19
N ASN A 30 -5.87 40.63 -15.25
CA ASN A 30 -5.87 39.92 -16.53
C ASN A 30 -6.58 38.55 -16.55
N LEU A 31 -7.36 38.20 -15.52
CA LEU A 31 -8.22 37.00 -15.49
C LEU A 31 -9.70 37.40 -15.31
N GLN A 32 -10.60 36.78 -16.08
CA GLN A 32 -12.05 36.99 -15.93
C GLN A 32 -12.83 35.72 -16.21
N VAL A 33 -13.83 35.43 -15.36
CA VAL A 33 -14.79 34.34 -15.59
C VAL A 33 -16.03 34.93 -16.26
N ILE A 34 -16.21 34.65 -17.56
CA ILE A 34 -17.34 35.20 -18.34
C ILE A 34 -18.66 34.56 -17.92
N ALA A 35 -18.62 33.26 -17.69
CA ALA A 35 -19.77 32.47 -17.30
C ALA A 35 -19.35 31.32 -16.39
N ASP A 36 -20.22 31.01 -15.44
CA ASP A 36 -20.12 29.83 -14.58
C ASP A 36 -21.45 29.08 -14.61
N VAL A 37 -21.41 27.76 -14.87
CA VAL A 37 -22.61 26.95 -15.10
C VAL A 37 -22.54 25.60 -14.37
N PRO A 38 -23.69 25.06 -13.92
CA PRO A 38 -23.72 23.82 -13.15
C PRO A 38 -23.74 22.54 -13.99
N THR A 39 -24.12 22.61 -15.27
CA THR A 39 -24.39 21.42 -16.10
C THR A 39 -23.82 21.52 -17.51
N ALA A 40 -23.57 20.37 -18.13
CA ALA A 40 -23.15 20.25 -19.53
C ALA A 40 -24.13 20.91 -20.51
N THR A 41 -25.44 20.79 -20.26
CA THR A 41 -26.49 21.41 -21.09
C THR A 41 -26.43 22.93 -21.03
N ALA A 42 -26.28 23.51 -19.84
CA ALA A 42 -26.13 24.95 -19.66
C ALA A 42 -24.83 25.47 -20.31
N ALA A 43 -23.74 24.69 -20.23
CA ALA A 43 -22.48 25.03 -20.89
C ALA A 43 -22.62 25.11 -22.41
N LEU A 44 -23.28 24.15 -23.04
CA LEU A 44 -23.51 24.17 -24.49
C LEU A 44 -24.43 25.32 -24.93
N GLN A 45 -25.43 25.67 -24.12
CA GLN A 45 -26.28 26.82 -24.39
C GLN A 45 -25.47 28.12 -24.37
N VAL A 46 -24.67 28.33 -23.32
CA VAL A 46 -23.81 29.51 -23.17
C VAL A 46 -22.77 29.60 -24.30
N LEU A 47 -22.15 28.48 -24.67
CA LEU A 47 -21.22 28.43 -25.81
C LEU A 47 -21.92 28.70 -27.14
N GLY A 48 -23.14 28.21 -27.33
CA GLY A 48 -23.95 28.47 -28.53
C GLY A 48 -24.34 29.94 -28.68
N GLU A 49 -24.77 30.58 -27.58
CA GLU A 49 -25.15 32.00 -27.57
C GLU A 49 -23.95 32.91 -27.87
N MET A 50 -22.75 32.58 -27.38
CA MET A 50 -21.54 33.38 -27.65
C MET A 50 -21.04 33.24 -29.09
N VAL A 51 -21.18 32.08 -29.73
CA VAL A 51 -20.77 31.89 -31.14
C VAL A 51 -21.59 32.75 -32.10
N VAL A 52 -22.87 32.97 -31.80
CA VAL A 52 -23.78 33.78 -32.63
C VAL A 52 -23.42 35.28 -32.56
N GLY A 53 -22.68 35.71 -31.52
CA GLY A 53 -22.29 37.10 -31.30
C GLY A 53 -21.02 37.58 -32.03
N ASN A 54 -20.31 36.72 -32.78
CA ASN A 54 -19.03 36.99 -33.47
C ASN A 54 -17.82 37.38 -32.58
N ASP A 55 -17.98 37.44 -31.27
CA ASP A 55 -16.87 37.47 -30.33
C ASP A 55 -16.61 36.03 -29.87
N GLN A 56 -15.40 35.50 -30.06
CA GLN A 56 -14.95 34.30 -29.33
C GLN A 56 -14.11 34.75 -28.13
N PRO A 57 -14.73 35.14 -27.01
CA PRO A 57 -13.99 35.65 -25.86
C PRO A 57 -13.36 34.51 -25.04
N ILE A 58 -13.94 33.30 -25.05
CA ILE A 58 -13.49 32.19 -24.19
C ILE A 58 -12.18 31.59 -24.71
N GLN A 59 -11.14 31.75 -23.90
CA GLN A 59 -9.79 31.26 -24.18
C GLN A 59 -9.48 29.95 -23.45
N LEU A 60 -10.27 29.56 -22.46
CA LEU A 60 -10.10 28.31 -21.72
C LEU A 60 -11.41 27.87 -21.04
N ILE A 61 -11.72 26.58 -21.12
CA ILE A 61 -12.80 25.95 -20.35
C ILE A 61 -12.20 25.24 -19.14
N ILE A 62 -12.69 25.55 -17.94
CA ILE A 62 -12.38 24.86 -16.69
C ILE A 62 -13.58 23.94 -16.38
N LEU A 63 -13.33 22.64 -16.35
CA LEU A 63 -14.39 21.62 -16.25
C LEU A 63 -14.14 20.66 -15.08
N GLU A 64 -15.13 20.49 -14.21
CA GLU A 64 -15.21 19.34 -13.31
C GLU A 64 -15.62 18.10 -14.10
N LEU A 65 -14.82 17.04 -14.01
CA LEU A 65 -15.21 15.71 -14.49
C LEU A 65 -16.15 15.07 -13.47
N ASP A 66 -17.34 14.67 -13.93
CA ASP A 66 -18.17 13.76 -13.16
C ASP A 66 -17.55 12.35 -13.14
N TYR A 67 -18.03 11.53 -12.20
CA TYR A 67 -17.54 10.17 -11.96
C TYR A 67 -18.05 9.15 -12.98
N GLU A 68 -18.95 9.56 -13.89
CA GLU A 68 -19.60 8.67 -14.83
C GLU A 68 -18.99 8.82 -16.23
N GLN A 69 -19.28 7.87 -17.13
CA GLN A 69 -18.84 7.98 -18.52
C GLN A 69 -19.42 9.22 -19.26
N LEU A 70 -20.34 9.96 -18.62
CA LEU A 70 -21.00 11.15 -19.15
C LEU A 70 -20.03 12.33 -19.30
N GLY A 71 -19.16 12.59 -18.32
CA GLY A 71 -18.18 13.67 -18.37
C GLY A 71 -17.15 13.50 -19.49
N LEU A 72 -16.70 12.27 -19.75
CA LEU A 72 -15.80 11.99 -20.88
C LEU A 72 -16.52 12.12 -22.24
N LYS A 73 -17.78 11.68 -22.33
CA LYS A 73 -18.60 11.90 -23.54
C LYS A 73 -18.77 13.40 -23.81
N PHE A 74 -18.99 14.18 -22.76
CA PHE A 74 -19.10 15.62 -22.86
C PHE A 74 -17.78 16.29 -23.28
N CYS A 75 -16.65 15.86 -22.73
CA CYS A 75 -15.32 16.30 -23.15
C CYS A 75 -15.09 16.08 -24.66
N ARG A 76 -15.46 14.89 -25.17
CA ARG A 76 -15.37 14.58 -26.61
C ARG A 76 -16.30 15.46 -27.45
N GLN A 77 -17.50 15.72 -26.95
CA GLN A 77 -18.46 16.60 -27.62
C GLN A 77 -17.94 18.05 -27.69
N LEU A 78 -17.37 18.57 -26.60
CA LEU A 78 -16.75 19.90 -26.58
C LEU A 78 -15.58 19.99 -27.56
N LYS A 79 -14.70 18.98 -27.60
CA LYS A 79 -13.58 18.96 -28.55
C LYS A 79 -14.01 18.82 -30.01
N ALA A 80 -15.14 18.15 -30.27
CA ALA A 80 -15.70 18.05 -31.61
C ALA A 80 -16.33 19.37 -32.09
N LEU A 81 -17.05 20.08 -31.20
CA LEU A 81 -17.74 21.33 -31.55
C LEU A 81 -16.82 22.56 -31.48
N TYR A 82 -15.85 22.57 -30.56
CA TYR A 82 -14.97 23.70 -30.26
C TYR A 82 -13.50 23.24 -30.19
N PRO A 83 -12.91 22.78 -31.31
CA PRO A 83 -11.57 22.19 -31.30
C PRO A 83 -10.47 23.17 -30.89
N HIS A 84 -10.68 24.48 -31.10
CA HIS A 84 -9.72 25.54 -30.81
C HIS A 84 -9.67 25.96 -29.34
N ILE A 85 -10.70 25.63 -28.54
CA ILE A 85 -10.76 26.04 -27.15
C ILE A 85 -10.04 24.98 -26.29
N PRO A 86 -8.99 25.35 -25.53
CA PRO A 86 -8.35 24.42 -24.63
C PRO A 86 -9.27 24.09 -23.45
N ILE A 87 -9.12 22.88 -22.91
CA ILE A 87 -9.91 22.40 -21.78
C ILE A 87 -8.96 21.97 -20.67
N LEU A 88 -9.12 22.56 -19.48
CA LEU A 88 -8.46 22.17 -18.26
C LEU A 88 -9.47 21.48 -17.34
N LEU A 89 -9.16 20.25 -16.96
CA LEU A 89 -9.93 19.50 -15.99
C LEU A 89 -9.52 19.92 -14.58
N LEU A 90 -10.47 20.26 -13.73
CA LEU A 90 -10.23 20.60 -12.33
C LEU A 90 -11.17 19.75 -11.47
N SER A 91 -10.67 18.62 -10.94
CA SER A 91 -11.52 17.66 -10.21
C SER A 91 -10.96 17.25 -8.84
N SER A 92 -11.86 17.05 -7.89
CA SER A 92 -11.54 16.65 -6.50
C SER A 92 -11.07 15.20 -6.35
N LYS A 93 -11.38 14.34 -7.33
CA LYS A 93 -11.01 12.93 -7.33
C LYS A 93 -10.64 12.51 -8.75
N SER A 94 -9.56 11.75 -8.89
CA SER A 94 -9.10 11.25 -10.18
C SER A 94 -9.10 9.73 -10.22
N GLN A 95 -9.85 9.14 -11.15
CA GLN A 95 -9.61 7.77 -11.59
C GLN A 95 -8.56 7.78 -12.70
N PRO A 96 -7.45 7.04 -12.57
CA PRO A 96 -6.39 6.96 -13.58
C PRO A 96 -6.90 6.70 -15.00
N GLU A 97 -7.86 5.79 -15.12
CA GLU A 97 -8.44 5.36 -16.40
C GLU A 97 -9.18 6.49 -17.11
N LEU A 98 -9.97 7.30 -16.37
CA LEU A 98 -10.68 8.46 -16.92
C LEU A 98 -9.70 9.55 -17.37
N LEU A 99 -8.61 9.77 -16.63
CA LEU A 99 -7.59 10.75 -17.03
C LEU A 99 -6.80 10.31 -18.26
N ILE A 100 -6.46 9.03 -18.38
CA ILE A 100 -5.84 8.47 -19.59
C ILE A 100 -6.79 8.63 -20.78
N ALA A 101 -8.08 8.33 -20.60
CA ALA A 101 -9.08 8.45 -21.65
C ALA A 101 -9.35 9.92 -22.04
N ALA A 102 -9.33 10.85 -21.07
CA ALA A 102 -9.45 12.29 -21.32
C ALA A 102 -8.23 12.85 -22.06
N LYS A 103 -7.02 12.41 -21.68
CA LYS A 103 -5.80 12.75 -22.41
C LYS A 103 -5.83 12.24 -23.85
N ALA A 104 -6.28 11.01 -24.05
CA ALA A 104 -6.49 10.44 -25.39
C ALA A 104 -7.58 11.18 -26.21
N ALA A 105 -8.55 11.81 -25.54
CA ALA A 105 -9.58 12.64 -26.17
C ALA A 105 -9.10 14.07 -26.54
N GLY A 106 -7.82 14.38 -26.34
CA GLY A 106 -7.23 15.67 -26.74
C GLY A 106 -7.43 16.80 -25.72
N ILE A 107 -7.75 16.47 -24.47
CA ILE A 107 -7.85 17.46 -23.38
C ILE A 107 -6.46 18.02 -23.04
N ASN A 108 -6.41 19.32 -22.73
CA ASN A 108 -5.14 20.04 -22.63
C ASN A 108 -4.48 19.87 -21.26
N GLY A 109 -5.27 19.70 -20.20
CA GLY A 109 -4.67 19.46 -18.90
C GLY A 109 -5.61 18.93 -17.83
N TYR A 110 -5.00 18.60 -16.69
CA TYR A 110 -5.67 18.18 -15.46
C TYR A 110 -5.00 18.79 -14.22
N CYS A 111 -5.83 19.24 -13.28
CA CYS A 111 -5.47 19.70 -11.94
C CYS A 111 -6.41 19.07 -10.91
N SER A 112 -5.89 18.79 -9.71
CA SER A 112 -6.73 18.41 -8.57
C SER A 112 -7.39 19.64 -7.96
N LYS A 113 -8.69 19.57 -7.61
CA LYS A 113 -9.31 20.58 -6.73
C LYS A 113 -8.56 20.60 -5.40
N GLY A 114 -8.25 21.81 -4.92
CA GLY A 114 -7.39 22.01 -3.75
C GLY A 114 -5.96 22.40 -4.09
N ILE A 115 -5.58 22.43 -5.38
CA ILE A 115 -4.35 23.09 -5.84
C ILE A 115 -4.32 24.55 -5.36
N SER A 116 -3.13 25.03 -4.97
CA SER A 116 -2.99 26.41 -4.51
C SER A 116 -3.21 27.39 -5.67
N ILE A 117 -3.81 28.54 -5.39
CA ILE A 117 -4.10 29.56 -6.43
C ILE A 117 -2.80 30.06 -7.08
N SER A 118 -1.72 30.17 -6.29
CA SER A 118 -0.38 30.54 -6.78
C SER A 118 0.20 29.56 -7.80
N GLU A 119 -0.21 28.29 -7.76
CA GLU A 119 0.18 27.27 -8.73
C GLU A 119 -0.84 27.17 -9.88
N LEU A 120 -2.13 27.30 -9.59
CA LEU A 120 -3.21 27.20 -10.58
C LEU A 120 -3.12 28.30 -11.64
N VAL A 121 -2.77 29.53 -11.27
CA VAL A 121 -2.77 30.68 -12.19
C VAL A 121 -1.75 30.53 -13.32
N PRO A 122 -0.47 30.19 -13.06
CA PRO A 122 0.48 29.85 -14.12
C PRO A 122 -0.02 28.75 -15.05
N ILE A 123 -0.70 27.73 -14.52
CA ILE A 123 -1.23 26.61 -15.30
C ILE A 123 -2.36 27.07 -16.22
N LEU A 124 -3.30 27.88 -15.70
CA LEU A 124 -4.37 28.45 -16.50
C LEU A 124 -3.81 29.27 -17.67
N GLN A 125 -2.77 30.07 -17.41
CA GLN A 125 -2.09 30.86 -18.43
C GLN A 125 -1.36 29.99 -19.47
N GLU A 126 -0.65 28.94 -19.04
CA GLU A 126 0.05 28.01 -19.92
C GLU A 126 -0.94 27.28 -20.85
N VAL A 127 -2.02 26.76 -20.30
CA VAL A 127 -3.03 26.01 -21.05
C VAL A 127 -3.85 26.91 -21.97
N ALA A 128 -4.18 28.13 -21.54
CA ALA A 128 -4.85 29.12 -22.40
C ALA A 128 -3.99 29.52 -23.61
N ASN A 129 -2.66 29.51 -23.49
CA ASN A 129 -1.73 29.76 -24.58
C ASN A 129 -1.48 28.52 -25.47
N GLY A 130 -2.27 27.46 -25.34
CA GLY A 130 -2.16 26.23 -26.12
C GLY A 130 -1.17 25.20 -25.57
N GLY A 131 -0.62 25.43 -24.37
CA GLY A 131 0.21 24.47 -23.65
C GLY A 131 -0.58 23.25 -23.13
N TYR A 132 0.15 22.29 -22.57
CA TYR A 132 -0.42 21.11 -21.94
C TYR A 132 0.09 20.99 -20.51
N TYR A 133 -0.81 20.83 -19.56
CA TYR A 133 -0.46 20.64 -18.16
C TYR A 133 -1.11 19.37 -17.61
N TRP A 134 -0.32 18.31 -17.50
CA TRP A 134 -0.72 17.08 -16.83
C TRP A 134 0.19 16.90 -15.64
N VAL A 135 -0.35 17.02 -14.43
CA VAL A 135 0.37 16.64 -13.21
C VAL A 135 0.90 15.22 -13.42
N THR A 136 2.21 15.08 -13.56
CA THR A 136 2.90 13.79 -13.69
C THR A 136 3.09 13.24 -12.28
N ASP A 137 1.96 12.94 -11.66
CA ASP A 137 1.81 12.22 -10.41
C ASP A 137 0.34 11.76 -10.39
N LEU A 138 0.08 10.55 -10.90
CA LEU A 138 -1.01 9.74 -10.35
C LEU A 138 -0.53 9.18 -8.99
N VAL A 139 -0.05 10.07 -8.13
CA VAL A 139 0.25 9.82 -6.73
C VAL A 139 -0.85 10.52 -5.97
N ILE A 140 -1.76 9.72 -5.43
CA ILE A 140 -2.79 10.16 -4.49
C ILE A 140 -2.07 10.81 -3.30
N VAL A 141 -2.07 12.14 -3.24
CA VAL A 141 -1.72 12.90 -2.04
C VAL A 141 -2.96 13.64 -1.56
N ASN A 142 -3.82 12.91 -0.85
CA ASN A 142 -4.70 13.54 0.14
C ASN A 142 -3.87 13.75 1.41
N SER A 143 -3.27 14.94 1.54
CA SER A 143 -2.62 15.36 2.77
C SER A 143 -3.62 16.07 3.68
N SER A 144 -3.92 15.46 4.82
CA SER A 144 -4.21 16.19 6.06
C SER A 144 -3.32 15.66 7.17
N LEU A 145 -2.00 15.76 6.98
CA LEU A 145 -1.03 15.47 8.04
C LEU A 145 0.04 16.59 8.10
N PRO A 146 0.26 17.21 9.28
CA PRO A 146 1.25 18.27 9.50
C PRO A 146 2.71 17.83 9.22
N PHE A 147 2.95 16.53 9.08
CA PHE A 147 4.28 15.94 8.83
C PHE A 147 4.86 16.23 7.44
N PHE A 148 4.06 16.48 6.40
CA PHE A 148 4.61 16.77 5.06
C PHE A 148 5.15 18.20 4.93
N LYS A 149 4.48 19.19 5.55
CA LYS A 149 5.04 20.55 5.72
C LYS A 149 6.28 20.51 6.59
N LEU A 150 6.29 19.67 7.63
CA LEU A 150 7.46 19.48 8.47
C LEU A 150 8.62 18.83 7.69
N ARG A 151 8.37 17.85 6.81
CA ARG A 151 9.41 17.19 5.99
C ARG A 151 10.07 18.16 5.01
N ASN A 152 9.29 18.98 4.30
CA ASN A 152 9.86 19.99 3.39
C ASN A 152 10.62 21.07 4.15
N ASN A 153 10.10 21.53 5.30
CA ASN A 153 10.81 22.50 6.15
C ASN A 153 12.08 21.91 6.80
N LEU A 154 12.07 20.65 7.22
CA LEU A 154 13.24 19.94 7.75
C LEU A 154 14.27 19.62 6.66
N GLN A 155 13.83 19.36 5.43
CA GLN A 155 14.72 19.15 4.27
C GLN A 155 15.42 20.46 3.89
N ILE A 156 14.68 21.56 3.78
CA ILE A 156 15.23 22.89 3.46
C ILE A 156 16.12 23.38 4.61
N SER A 157 15.69 23.26 5.86
CA SER A 157 16.49 23.65 7.04
C SER A 157 17.71 22.76 7.23
N GLY A 158 17.58 21.44 7.04
CA GLY A 158 18.67 20.47 7.17
C GLY A 158 19.74 20.65 6.09
N ILE A 159 19.36 20.83 4.83
CA ILE A 159 20.31 21.11 3.73
C ILE A 159 21.02 22.46 3.96
N ASN A 160 20.31 23.49 4.41
CA ASN A 160 20.91 24.79 4.71
C ASN A 160 21.92 24.71 5.85
N ASN A 161 21.61 23.99 6.93
CA ASN A 161 22.52 23.78 8.06
C ASN A 161 23.77 22.98 7.64
N ILE A 162 23.59 21.92 6.83
CA ILE A 162 24.72 21.13 6.30
C ILE A 162 25.60 21.98 5.39
N ASN A 163 25.02 22.83 4.54
CA ASN A 163 25.77 23.73 3.66
C ASN A 163 26.53 24.80 4.44
N GLN A 164 25.96 25.36 5.52
CA GLN A 164 26.65 26.30 6.40
C GLN A 164 27.83 25.65 7.13
N ALA A 165 27.64 24.44 7.66
CA ALA A 165 28.72 23.68 8.30
C ALA A 165 29.85 23.34 7.30
N LEU A 166 29.50 22.92 6.08
CA LEU A 166 30.47 22.68 5.01
C LEU A 166 31.27 23.94 4.68
N TYR A 167 30.62 25.10 4.61
CA TYR A 167 31.29 26.37 4.36
C TYR A 167 32.29 26.73 5.46
N GLN A 168 31.93 26.54 6.73
CA GLN A 168 32.81 26.80 7.87
C GLN A 168 34.03 25.88 7.89
N VAL A 169 33.82 24.56 7.73
CA VAL A 169 34.91 23.56 7.69
C VAL A 169 35.85 23.84 6.51
N THR A 170 35.30 24.18 5.34
CA THR A 170 36.10 24.50 4.15
C THR A 170 36.93 25.78 4.36
N LYS A 171 36.37 26.80 5.03
CA LYS A 171 37.09 28.04 5.37
C LYS A 171 38.23 27.79 6.36
N GLN A 172 38.04 26.91 7.35
CA GLN A 172 39.08 26.54 8.31
C GLN A 172 40.22 25.74 7.67
N LEU A 173 39.91 24.92 6.66
CA LEU A 173 40.92 24.19 5.87
C LEU A 173 41.78 25.11 4.97
N GLN A 174 41.30 26.33 4.67
CA GLN A 174 42.01 27.32 3.85
C GLN A 174 42.93 28.24 4.65
N LEU A 175 42.90 28.18 6.00
CA LEU A 175 43.78 29.00 6.83
C LEU A 175 45.23 28.47 6.80
N PRO A 176 46.22 29.30 6.45
CA PRO A 176 47.63 28.90 6.53
C PRO A 176 48.05 28.70 8.00
N GLY A 177 48.72 27.58 8.31
CA GLY A 177 49.27 27.29 9.66
C GLY A 177 48.55 26.21 10.47
N ILE A 178 47.56 25.50 9.91
CA ILE A 178 46.89 24.37 10.59
C ILE A 178 47.82 23.15 10.74
N THR A 179 47.81 22.53 11.92
CA THR A 179 48.57 21.30 12.22
C THR A 179 48.06 20.13 11.36
N LEU A 180 48.95 19.18 11.00
CA LEU A 180 48.60 18.02 10.16
C LEU A 180 47.42 17.19 10.72
N LEU A 181 47.36 17.05 12.06
CA LEU A 181 46.28 16.35 12.75
C LEU A 181 44.94 17.09 12.60
N ASN A 182 44.92 18.41 12.82
CA ASN A 182 43.69 19.21 12.67
C ASN A 182 43.21 19.24 11.22
N LYS A 183 44.14 19.28 10.26
CA LYS A 183 43.82 19.17 8.83
C LYS A 183 43.15 17.83 8.49
N ALA A 184 43.63 16.73 9.07
CA ALA A 184 43.05 15.40 8.87
C ALA A 184 41.64 15.29 9.50
N ILE A 185 41.44 15.84 10.71
CA ILE A 185 40.14 15.86 11.40
C ILE A 185 39.11 16.67 10.60
N LEU A 186 39.48 17.89 10.17
CA LEU A 186 38.60 18.75 9.37
C LEU A 186 38.28 18.13 8.00
N ALA A 187 39.25 17.45 7.37
CA ALA A 187 39.00 16.69 6.15
C ALA A 187 38.05 15.49 6.36
N GLY A 188 38.09 14.86 7.54
CA GLY A 188 37.13 13.82 7.95
C GLY A 188 35.72 14.38 8.09
N GLN A 189 35.55 15.45 8.84
CA GLN A 189 34.26 16.14 9.04
C GLN A 189 33.66 16.62 7.71
N GLN A 190 34.49 17.10 6.78
CA GLN A 190 34.04 17.49 5.45
C GLN A 190 33.43 16.30 4.68
N ARG A 191 34.03 15.12 4.74
CA ARG A 191 33.48 13.91 4.09
C ARG A 191 32.18 13.47 4.72
N GLU A 192 32.07 13.55 6.05
CA GLU A 192 30.85 13.22 6.78
C GLU A 192 29.71 14.17 6.40
N LEU A 193 29.96 15.48 6.34
CA LEU A 193 28.95 16.46 5.94
C LEU A 193 28.55 16.33 4.46
N LEU A 194 29.49 15.98 3.57
CA LEU A 194 29.18 15.66 2.16
C LEU A 194 28.34 14.39 2.03
N ALA A 195 28.64 13.36 2.82
CA ALA A 195 27.86 12.13 2.89
C ALA A 195 26.45 12.40 3.44
N ALA A 196 26.33 13.18 4.52
CA ALA A 196 25.05 13.59 5.08
C ALA A 196 24.21 14.37 4.05
N ARG A 197 24.83 15.30 3.30
CA ARG A 197 24.18 16.01 2.20
C ARG A 197 23.70 15.08 1.10
N TRP A 198 24.53 14.10 0.72
CA TRP A 198 24.19 13.11 -0.30
C TRP A 198 23.01 12.23 0.15
N ILE A 199 23.03 11.75 1.39
CA ILE A 199 21.95 10.95 2.01
C ILE A 199 20.64 11.74 2.03
N VAL A 200 20.66 12.99 2.53
CA VAL A 200 19.48 13.86 2.58
C VAL A 200 18.93 14.11 1.18
N ASN A 201 19.80 14.32 0.18
CA ASN A 201 19.39 14.48 -1.22
C ASN A 201 18.96 13.15 -1.89
N HIS A 202 19.28 11.98 -1.36
CA HIS A 202 18.91 10.71 -1.97
C HIS A 202 17.66 10.07 -1.33
N LEU A 203 17.46 10.27 -0.01
CA LEU A 203 16.30 9.78 0.73
C LEU A 203 15.07 10.70 0.65
N LEU A 204 15.25 12.00 0.39
CA LEU A 204 14.17 12.99 0.43
C LEU A 204 13.85 13.65 -0.93
N THR A 205 14.51 13.25 -2.02
CA THR A 205 14.25 13.79 -3.37
C THR A 205 13.58 12.71 -4.23
N PRO A 206 12.52 13.02 -5.00
CA PRO A 206 11.96 12.08 -5.97
C PRO A 206 13.04 11.73 -7.01
N ARG A 207 13.30 10.44 -7.19
CA ARG A 207 14.29 9.93 -8.13
C ARG A 207 13.77 10.15 -9.56
N LYS A 208 14.31 11.14 -10.28
CA LYS A 208 14.15 11.27 -11.74
C LYS A 208 14.62 9.96 -12.40
N GLU A 209 13.74 9.41 -13.23
CA GLU A 209 13.93 8.15 -13.97
C GLU A 209 15.29 8.11 -14.68
N ARG A 210 16.06 7.04 -14.42
CA ARG A 210 17.08 6.58 -15.35
C ARG A 210 16.33 5.91 -16.51
N GLN A 211 16.41 6.51 -17.70
CA GLN A 211 15.95 5.95 -18.95
C GLN A 211 16.49 4.51 -19.14
N LYS A 212 15.59 3.55 -19.35
CA LYS A 212 15.92 2.26 -19.96
C LYS A 212 16.19 2.49 -21.45
N PRO A 213 17.23 1.90 -22.06
CA PRO A 213 17.42 1.94 -23.50
C PRO A 213 16.34 1.11 -24.21
N SER A 214 15.81 1.67 -25.29
CA SER A 214 14.84 1.06 -26.21
C SER A 214 15.42 -0.20 -26.88
N PRO A 215 14.64 -1.27 -27.08
CA PRO A 215 15.05 -2.36 -27.96
C PRO A 215 14.76 -1.98 -29.42
N GLU A 216 15.83 -1.76 -30.17
CA GLU A 216 15.80 -1.70 -31.64
C GLU A 216 15.57 -3.09 -32.24
N ASN A 217 14.67 -3.11 -33.23
CA ASN A 217 14.54 -4.00 -34.38
C ASN A 217 15.62 -5.09 -34.57
N LYS A 218 15.17 -6.35 -34.62
CA LYS A 218 15.60 -7.30 -35.66
C LYS A 218 14.43 -8.16 -36.13
N LEU A 219 14.05 -7.92 -37.38
CA LEU A 219 13.21 -8.78 -38.20
C LEU A 219 14.01 -9.99 -38.72
N SER A 220 13.27 -11.05 -39.04
CA SER A 220 13.53 -12.09 -40.06
C SER A 220 14.29 -13.35 -39.65
N SER A 221 13.57 -14.48 -39.58
CA SER A 221 13.59 -15.49 -40.66
C SER A 221 12.57 -16.62 -40.38
N VAL A 222 11.52 -16.78 -41.19
CA VAL A 222 11.36 -17.74 -42.30
C VAL A 222 10.58 -19.01 -41.90
N ASN A 223 9.47 -19.19 -42.61
CA ASN A 223 8.57 -20.33 -42.73
C ASN A 223 9.26 -21.70 -42.80
N THR A 224 8.64 -22.74 -42.20
CA THR A 224 8.30 -24.01 -42.90
C THR A 224 7.52 -24.96 -41.98
N SER A 225 6.27 -25.25 -42.35
CA SER A 225 5.68 -26.59 -42.19
C SER A 225 5.91 -27.31 -43.54
N PRO A 226 6.14 -28.64 -43.61
CA PRO A 226 5.03 -29.58 -43.41
C PRO A 226 5.39 -31.00 -42.90
N ASN A 227 4.31 -31.74 -42.65
CA ASN A 227 4.12 -33.19 -42.82
C ASN A 227 4.21 -34.17 -41.63
N GLN A 228 3.09 -34.88 -41.54
CA GLN A 228 2.78 -36.12 -40.85
C GLN A 228 3.74 -37.25 -41.24
N ALA A 229 4.13 -38.07 -40.26
CA ALA A 229 4.45 -39.47 -40.48
C ALA A 229 4.12 -40.30 -39.23
N ILE A 230 3.38 -41.36 -39.46
CA ILE A 230 2.93 -42.40 -38.53
C ILE A 230 4.07 -43.43 -38.39
N ILE A 231 4.51 -43.76 -37.17
CA ILE A 231 5.18 -45.04 -36.86
C ILE A 231 4.66 -45.56 -35.51
N LYS A 232 4.34 -46.85 -35.50
CA LYS A 232 3.67 -47.63 -34.44
C LYS A 232 4.65 -48.17 -33.39
N SER A 233 4.14 -48.23 -32.15
CA SER A 233 4.27 -49.27 -31.10
C SER A 233 5.65 -49.83 -30.72
N ASP A 234 6.00 -49.65 -29.44
CA ASP A 234 6.32 -50.77 -28.54
C ASP A 234 5.82 -50.50 -27.11
N THR A 235 5.41 -51.57 -26.43
CA THR A 235 4.53 -51.62 -25.25
C THR A 235 5.35 -52.23 -24.10
N GLN A 236 5.58 -51.59 -22.94
CA GLN A 236 4.85 -51.72 -21.65
C GLN A 236 5.83 -51.31 -20.51
N PRO A 237 5.39 -51.09 -19.25
CA PRO A 237 4.34 -50.19 -18.81
C PRO A 237 4.84 -49.22 -17.70
N LEU A 238 4.42 -47.96 -17.75
CA LEU A 238 4.48 -47.03 -16.62
C LEU A 238 3.13 -46.35 -16.57
N ILE A 239 2.19 -46.93 -15.83
CA ILE A 239 0.89 -46.31 -15.62
C ILE A 239 0.49 -46.49 -14.15
N ASN A 240 1.03 -45.62 -13.29
CA ASN A 240 0.26 -45.08 -12.19
C ASN A 240 -0.60 -43.97 -12.80
N ILE A 241 -1.84 -44.28 -13.19
CA ILE A 241 -2.83 -43.24 -13.49
C ILE A 241 -3.10 -42.52 -12.17
N PRO A 242 -2.84 -41.21 -12.03
CA PRO A 242 -3.40 -40.46 -10.91
C PRO A 242 -4.94 -40.54 -11.00
N PRO A 243 -5.66 -40.66 -9.87
CA PRO A 243 -7.12 -40.73 -9.90
C PRO A 243 -7.66 -39.56 -10.72
N ILE A 244 -8.69 -39.81 -11.53
CA ILE A 244 -9.40 -38.78 -12.28
C ILE A 244 -10.11 -37.90 -11.25
N VAL A 245 -9.43 -36.87 -10.75
CA VAL A 245 -10.00 -35.91 -9.80
C VAL A 245 -10.90 -34.96 -10.58
N SER A 246 -12.20 -35.00 -10.28
CA SER A 246 -13.13 -33.98 -10.77
C SER A 246 -13.01 -32.71 -9.93
N SER A 247 -13.29 -31.54 -10.52
CA SER A 247 -13.33 -30.28 -9.76
C SER A 247 -14.35 -30.30 -8.64
N GLN A 248 -15.46 -31.04 -8.82
CA GLN A 248 -16.48 -31.27 -7.80
C GLN A 248 -15.92 -32.03 -6.60
N GLN A 249 -15.17 -33.11 -6.84
CA GLN A 249 -14.58 -33.88 -5.77
C GLN A 249 -13.60 -33.04 -4.95
N LEU A 250 -12.68 -32.34 -5.62
CA LEU A 250 -11.69 -31.48 -4.95
C LEU A 250 -12.34 -30.35 -4.14
N GLN A 251 -13.38 -29.70 -4.69
CA GLN A 251 -14.14 -28.68 -3.97
C GLN A 251 -14.85 -29.27 -2.73
N SER A 252 -15.43 -30.47 -2.85
CA SER A 252 -16.15 -31.13 -1.75
C SER A 252 -15.21 -31.57 -0.60
N GLU A 253 -14.00 -32.01 -0.93
CA GLU A 253 -12.96 -32.39 0.03
C GLU A 253 -12.50 -31.16 0.80
N LEU A 254 -12.14 -30.07 0.11
CA LEU A 254 -11.75 -28.80 0.74
C LEU A 254 -12.86 -28.18 1.59
N LEU A 255 -14.10 -28.21 1.11
CA LEU A 255 -15.27 -27.77 1.88
C LEU A 255 -15.37 -28.56 3.20
N THR A 256 -15.25 -29.88 3.14
CA THR A 256 -15.34 -30.76 4.32
C THR A 256 -14.21 -30.49 5.31
N LEU A 257 -12.96 -30.36 4.82
CA LEU A 257 -11.81 -30.02 5.66
C LEU A 257 -11.99 -28.67 6.37
N CYS A 258 -12.44 -27.65 5.64
CA CYS A 258 -12.67 -26.34 6.20
C CYS A 258 -13.82 -26.34 7.23
N LEU A 259 -14.93 -27.02 6.92
CA LEU A 259 -16.06 -27.18 7.86
C LEU A 259 -15.64 -27.87 9.16
N ASN A 260 -14.81 -28.90 9.08
CA ASN A 260 -14.27 -29.57 10.27
C ASN A 260 -13.42 -28.62 11.11
N LYS A 261 -12.60 -27.78 10.49
CA LYS A 261 -11.78 -26.81 11.22
C LYS A 261 -12.59 -25.69 11.87
N LEU A 262 -13.69 -25.26 11.25
CA LEU A 262 -14.61 -24.28 11.83
C LEU A 262 -15.33 -24.80 13.09
N GLN A 263 -15.22 -26.10 13.41
CA GLN A 263 -15.73 -26.64 14.66
C GLN A 263 -14.88 -26.27 15.88
N PHE A 264 -13.59 -25.99 15.68
CA PHE A 264 -12.65 -25.59 16.72
C PHE A 264 -12.91 -24.16 17.24
N PRO A 265 -12.32 -23.77 18.39
CA PRO A 265 -12.37 -22.41 18.88
C PRO A 265 -11.86 -21.40 17.83
N LEU A 266 -12.51 -20.25 17.76
CA LEU A 266 -12.24 -19.18 16.78
C LEU A 266 -11.65 -17.92 17.43
N ASP A 267 -10.96 -18.09 18.56
CA ASP A 267 -10.26 -17.01 19.23
C ASP A 267 -9.05 -16.56 18.42
N ASN A 268 -8.81 -15.25 18.34
CA ASN A 268 -7.64 -14.72 17.67
C ASN A 268 -6.41 -14.87 18.56
N LEU A 269 -5.48 -15.74 18.16
CA LEU A 269 -4.21 -15.98 18.84
C LEU A 269 -3.06 -15.20 18.20
N THR A 270 -3.37 -14.31 17.26
CA THR A 270 -2.37 -13.47 16.60
C THR A 270 -2.15 -12.19 17.39
N ASN A 271 -1.01 -11.53 17.13
CA ASN A 271 -0.72 -10.20 17.71
C ASN A 271 -1.41 -9.06 16.93
N THR A 272 -2.28 -9.38 15.97
CA THR A 272 -2.97 -8.42 15.11
C THR A 272 -4.47 -8.46 15.36
N PRO A 273 -5.13 -7.34 15.70
CA PRO A 273 -6.56 -7.34 15.95
C PRO A 273 -7.34 -7.66 14.67
N LEU A 274 -8.33 -8.54 14.74
CA LEU A 274 -9.22 -8.86 13.63
C LEU A 274 -10.58 -8.22 13.87
N GLU A 275 -11.21 -7.72 12.81
CA GLU A 275 -12.50 -7.03 12.87
C GLU A 275 -13.58 -7.95 13.45
N ILE A 276 -13.50 -9.24 13.13
CA ILE A 276 -14.36 -10.28 13.68
C ILE A 276 -14.19 -10.51 15.19
N ASP A 277 -13.14 -9.98 15.84
CA ASP A 277 -12.91 -10.18 17.28
C ASP A 277 -13.98 -9.55 18.17
N ILE A 278 -14.74 -8.58 17.63
CA ILE A 278 -15.86 -7.99 18.34
C ILE A 278 -17.02 -8.98 18.53
N LEU A 279 -17.16 -9.95 17.63
CA LEU A 279 -18.30 -10.87 17.57
C LEU A 279 -18.23 -11.95 18.65
N ARG A 280 -19.41 -12.43 19.05
CA ARG A 280 -19.54 -13.71 19.79
C ARG A 280 -19.12 -14.88 18.92
N GLU A 281 -18.60 -15.94 19.53
CA GLU A 281 -18.08 -17.10 18.81
C GLU A 281 -19.13 -17.76 17.89
N ASN A 282 -20.38 -17.89 18.35
CA ASN A 282 -21.47 -18.43 17.53
C ASN A 282 -21.72 -17.57 16.27
N LYS A 283 -21.65 -16.23 16.40
CA LYS A 283 -21.81 -15.29 15.29
C LYS A 283 -20.61 -15.29 14.36
N LYS A 284 -19.38 -15.43 14.87
CA LYS A 284 -18.18 -15.64 14.03
C LYS A 284 -18.35 -16.90 13.17
N ARG A 285 -18.79 -18.00 13.78
CA ARG A 285 -18.97 -19.28 13.09
C ARG A 285 -20.07 -19.23 12.03
N GLU A 286 -21.21 -18.61 12.36
CA GLU A 286 -22.30 -18.34 11.42
C GLU A 286 -21.81 -17.55 10.20
N LEU A 287 -21.04 -16.48 10.42
CA LEU A 287 -20.44 -15.68 9.35
C LEU A 287 -19.54 -16.53 8.45
N PHE A 288 -18.64 -17.32 9.02
CA PHE A 288 -17.77 -18.20 8.23
C PHE A 288 -18.55 -19.24 7.41
N TYR A 289 -19.61 -19.82 7.96
CA TYR A 289 -20.45 -20.76 7.21
C TYR A 289 -21.16 -20.12 6.03
N ILE A 290 -21.66 -18.89 6.19
CA ILE A 290 -22.29 -18.14 5.09
C ILE A 290 -21.28 -17.91 3.96
N ILE A 291 -20.08 -17.41 4.30
CA ILE A 291 -19.03 -17.12 3.32
C ILE A 291 -18.61 -18.39 2.60
N LEU A 292 -18.29 -19.45 3.35
CA LEU A 292 -17.82 -20.72 2.81
C LEU A 292 -18.84 -21.35 1.86
N ARG A 293 -20.11 -21.40 2.27
CA ARG A 293 -21.18 -21.95 1.45
C ARG A 293 -21.38 -21.13 0.17
N LYS A 294 -21.45 -19.80 0.27
CA LYS A 294 -21.66 -18.94 -0.90
C LYS A 294 -20.49 -19.00 -1.87
N PHE A 295 -19.25 -19.03 -1.35
CA PHE A 295 -18.06 -19.13 -2.19
C PHE A 295 -18.10 -20.39 -3.05
N PHE A 296 -18.31 -21.57 -2.45
CA PHE A 296 -18.41 -22.80 -3.25
C PHE A 296 -19.62 -22.79 -4.19
N GLN A 297 -20.77 -22.27 -3.77
CA GLN A 297 -21.91 -22.11 -4.67
C GLN A 297 -21.57 -21.24 -5.90
N GLN A 298 -20.87 -20.12 -5.72
CA GLN A 298 -20.41 -19.29 -6.83
C GLN A 298 -19.45 -20.05 -7.76
N LEU A 299 -18.53 -20.85 -7.22
CA LEU A 299 -17.64 -21.67 -8.05
C LEU A 299 -18.41 -22.66 -8.92
N GLU A 300 -19.49 -23.26 -8.40
CA GLU A 300 -20.36 -24.13 -9.18
C GLU A 300 -21.12 -23.39 -10.28
N GLU A 301 -21.66 -22.20 -9.96
CA GLU A 301 -22.34 -21.32 -10.91
C GLU A 301 -21.40 -20.92 -12.05
N ILE A 302 -20.18 -20.48 -11.73
CA ILE A 302 -19.18 -20.05 -12.71
C ILE A 302 -18.75 -21.23 -13.59
N ARG A 303 -18.54 -22.41 -13.02
CA ARG A 303 -18.19 -23.63 -13.79
C ARG A 303 -19.24 -24.02 -14.83
N ALA A 304 -20.51 -23.69 -14.61
CA ALA A 304 -21.56 -23.96 -15.60
C ALA A 304 -21.38 -23.15 -16.89
N PHE A 305 -20.67 -22.03 -16.82
CA PHE A 305 -20.26 -21.25 -17.98
C PHE A 305 -18.85 -21.67 -18.38
N ASN A 306 -18.62 -22.20 -19.58
CA ASN A 306 -17.26 -22.50 -20.02
C ASN A 306 -16.44 -21.20 -20.08
N PHE A 307 -15.30 -21.12 -19.38
CA PHE A 307 -14.44 -19.94 -19.34
C PHE A 307 -12.94 -20.26 -19.46
N ASP A 308 -12.16 -19.28 -19.91
CA ASP A 308 -10.68 -19.34 -20.02
C ASP A 308 -9.98 -18.64 -18.83
N LYS A 309 -8.68 -18.94 -18.60
CA LYS A 309 -7.81 -18.29 -17.62
C LYS A 309 -7.86 -16.76 -17.68
N ASN A 310 -7.87 -16.17 -18.88
CA ASN A 310 -7.92 -14.71 -19.03
C ASN A 310 -9.25 -14.13 -18.55
N GLN A 311 -10.35 -14.85 -18.77
CA GLN A 311 -11.67 -14.44 -18.27
C GLN A 311 -11.73 -14.56 -16.75
N LEU A 312 -11.14 -15.62 -16.18
CA LEU A 312 -11.05 -15.79 -14.73
C LEU A 312 -10.28 -14.65 -14.05
N PHE A 313 -9.17 -14.20 -14.65
CA PHE A 313 -8.38 -13.08 -14.12
C PHE A 313 -9.21 -11.78 -14.04
N ASN A 314 -10.08 -11.54 -15.02
CA ASN A 314 -10.96 -10.37 -15.03
C ASN A 314 -12.15 -10.51 -14.06
N LEU A 315 -12.58 -11.74 -13.75
CA LEU A 315 -13.72 -12.01 -12.89
C LEU A 315 -13.37 -12.05 -11.39
N GLN A 316 -12.10 -12.25 -11.03
CA GLN A 316 -11.70 -12.47 -9.62
C GLN A 316 -12.22 -11.38 -8.65
N SER A 317 -12.13 -10.11 -9.04
CA SER A 317 -12.58 -8.99 -8.21
C SER A 317 -14.11 -8.98 -8.08
N GLN A 318 -14.82 -9.31 -9.17
CA GLN A 318 -16.28 -9.41 -9.16
C GLN A 318 -16.75 -10.56 -8.25
N ILE A 319 -16.10 -11.72 -8.29
CA ILE A 319 -16.41 -12.88 -7.44
C ILE A 319 -16.36 -12.47 -5.96
N LEU A 320 -15.31 -11.76 -5.56
CA LEU A 320 -15.14 -11.31 -4.18
C LEU A 320 -16.16 -10.25 -3.79
N LEU A 321 -16.47 -9.30 -4.67
CA LEU A 321 -17.49 -8.27 -4.43
C LEU A 321 -18.88 -8.91 -4.27
N ASP A 322 -19.25 -9.84 -5.14
CA ASP A 322 -20.52 -10.56 -5.06
C ASP A 322 -20.60 -11.40 -3.79
N LEU A 323 -19.50 -12.06 -3.41
CA LEU A 323 -19.40 -12.83 -2.17
C LEU A 323 -19.61 -11.93 -0.95
N TRP A 324 -18.96 -10.77 -0.94
CA TRP A 324 -19.05 -9.79 0.14
C TRP A 324 -20.47 -9.21 0.27
N GLN A 325 -21.06 -8.76 -0.84
CA GLN A 325 -22.42 -8.20 -0.85
C GLN A 325 -23.46 -9.23 -0.38
N PHE A 326 -23.37 -10.47 -0.89
CA PHE A 326 -24.22 -11.55 -0.44
C PHE A 326 -24.06 -11.82 1.05
N THR A 327 -22.82 -11.88 1.54
CA THR A 327 -22.55 -12.19 2.94
C THR A 327 -23.10 -11.11 3.87
N ILE A 328 -22.94 -9.82 3.55
CA ILE A 328 -23.56 -8.73 4.33
C ILE A 328 -25.08 -8.91 4.39
N THR A 329 -25.67 -9.18 3.23
CA THR A 329 -27.12 -9.31 3.07
C THR A 329 -27.67 -10.46 3.92
N GLU A 330 -27.05 -11.64 3.82
CA GLU A 330 -27.46 -12.85 4.55
C GLU A 330 -27.15 -12.76 6.06
N PHE A 331 -25.96 -12.26 6.44
CA PHE A 331 -25.51 -12.26 7.84
C PHE A 331 -26.25 -11.23 8.70
N PHE A 332 -26.50 -10.03 8.17
CA PHE A 332 -27.26 -9.01 8.87
C PHE A 332 -28.78 -9.17 8.66
N GLY A 333 -29.20 -9.94 7.67
CA GLY A 333 -30.58 -10.23 7.34
C GLY A 333 -31.25 -9.11 6.53
N ASN A 334 -31.88 -9.48 5.42
CA ASN A 334 -32.44 -8.56 4.41
C ASN A 334 -33.46 -7.54 4.96
N TYR A 335 -34.15 -7.91 6.04
CA TYR A 335 -35.23 -7.10 6.64
C TYR A 335 -34.84 -6.50 7.98
N SER A 336 -33.57 -6.58 8.37
CA SER A 336 -33.10 -5.93 9.59
C SER A 336 -33.18 -4.42 9.47
N ARG A 337 -33.77 -3.81 10.49
CA ARG A 337 -33.96 -2.37 10.58
C ARG A 337 -33.33 -1.85 11.86
N ILE A 338 -32.75 -0.66 11.75
CA ILE A 338 -32.15 0.07 12.87
C ILE A 338 -32.78 1.45 12.96
N ILE A 339 -32.85 1.98 14.17
CA ILE A 339 -33.37 3.32 14.43
C ILE A 339 -32.18 4.25 14.61
N LEU A 340 -31.89 5.05 13.59
CA LEU A 340 -30.85 6.09 13.62
C LEU A 340 -31.53 7.45 13.57
N ASP A 341 -31.19 8.35 14.49
CA ASP A 341 -31.74 9.72 14.53
C ASP A 341 -33.28 9.79 14.43
N LYS A 342 -33.98 8.81 15.05
CA LYS A 342 -35.44 8.65 15.05
C LYS A 342 -36.05 8.23 13.69
N GLN A 343 -35.22 7.82 12.73
CA GLN A 343 -35.66 7.24 11.45
C GLN A 343 -35.32 5.75 11.39
N GLU A 344 -36.24 4.98 10.83
CA GLU A 344 -36.05 3.54 10.62
C GLU A 344 -35.37 3.30 9.27
N ILE A 345 -34.15 2.76 9.30
CA ILE A 345 -33.31 2.55 8.11
C ILE A 345 -33.02 1.06 7.96
N SER A 346 -32.99 0.57 6.71
CA SER A 346 -32.52 -0.78 6.41
C SER A 346 -31.02 -0.88 6.70
N LEU A 347 -30.64 -1.77 7.61
CA LEU A 347 -29.26 -1.99 8.03
C LEU A 347 -28.39 -2.41 6.84
N VAL A 348 -28.83 -3.41 6.08
CA VAL A 348 -28.10 -3.93 4.91
C VAL A 348 -27.86 -2.83 3.89
N LYS A 349 -28.91 -2.09 3.49
CA LYS A 349 -28.77 -1.00 2.53
C LYS A 349 -27.78 0.06 3.03
N PHE A 350 -27.87 0.44 4.30
CA PHE A 350 -26.98 1.42 4.89
C PHE A 350 -25.51 0.95 4.90
N LEU A 351 -25.25 -0.32 5.24
CA LEU A 351 -23.90 -0.88 5.24
C LEU A 351 -23.29 -0.94 3.83
N LEU A 352 -24.11 -1.30 2.82
CA LEU A 352 -23.69 -1.34 1.41
C LEU A 352 -23.48 0.07 0.81
N ASP A 353 -24.27 1.06 1.23
CA ASP A 353 -24.12 2.45 0.75
C ASP A 353 -22.90 3.16 1.37
N LYS A 354 -22.46 2.74 2.56
CA LYS A 354 -21.30 3.32 3.28
C LYS A 354 -19.97 2.62 2.99
N THR A 355 -19.96 1.78 1.96
CA THR A 355 -18.75 1.13 1.46
C THR A 355 -17.78 2.17 0.93
N THR A 356 -16.51 2.07 1.32
CA THR A 356 -15.45 3.02 0.89
C THR A 356 -14.45 2.32 -0.03
N ASP A 357 -13.66 3.10 -0.79
CA ASP A 357 -12.59 2.59 -1.65
C ASP A 357 -11.54 1.75 -0.89
N LEU A 358 -11.43 1.94 0.43
CA LEU A 358 -10.56 1.14 1.30
C LEU A 358 -11.08 -0.31 1.46
N GLN A 359 -12.39 -0.53 1.37
CA GLN A 359 -12.98 -1.88 1.43
C GLN A 359 -12.73 -2.65 0.15
N THR A 360 -12.86 -1.99 -1.01
CA THR A 360 -12.49 -2.61 -2.28
C THR A 360 -10.99 -2.93 -2.32
N GLU A 361 -10.14 -2.11 -1.69
CA GLU A 361 -8.71 -2.42 -1.54
C GLU A 361 -8.43 -3.60 -0.61
N ILE A 362 -9.18 -3.77 0.49
CA ILE A 362 -9.06 -4.94 1.38
C ILE A 362 -9.53 -6.22 0.67
N ILE A 363 -10.66 -6.14 -0.02
CA ILE A 363 -11.26 -7.26 -0.72
C ILE A 363 -10.37 -7.71 -1.88
N ASN A 364 -9.80 -6.78 -2.66
CA ASN A 364 -9.02 -7.11 -3.86
C ASN A 364 -7.56 -7.53 -3.59
N LYS A 365 -7.09 -7.50 -2.34
CA LYS A 365 -5.71 -7.86 -1.96
C LYS A 365 -5.58 -9.24 -1.32
N VAL A 366 -6.55 -10.14 -1.51
CA VAL A 366 -6.42 -11.53 -1.02
C VAL A 366 -5.28 -12.22 -1.79
N PRO A 367 -4.21 -12.63 -1.11
CA PRO A 367 -3.05 -13.23 -1.77
C PRO A 367 -3.40 -14.59 -2.37
N LEU A 368 -2.79 -14.88 -3.53
CA LEU A 368 -2.89 -16.17 -4.23
C LEU A 368 -4.33 -16.58 -4.63
N LEU A 369 -5.26 -15.62 -4.71
CA LEU A 369 -6.65 -15.91 -5.07
C LEU A 369 -6.78 -16.46 -6.50
N PHE A 370 -6.04 -15.90 -7.45
CA PHE A 370 -6.09 -16.34 -8.84
C PHE A 370 -5.61 -17.79 -8.98
N GLU A 371 -4.55 -18.16 -8.27
CA GLU A 371 -3.99 -19.49 -8.20
C GLU A 371 -5.00 -20.47 -7.59
N LEU A 372 -5.65 -20.09 -6.48
CA LEU A 372 -6.72 -20.87 -5.88
C LEU A 372 -7.89 -21.09 -6.85
N LEU A 373 -8.43 -20.03 -7.45
CA LEU A 373 -9.55 -20.12 -8.38
C LEU A 373 -9.21 -20.97 -9.61
N SER A 374 -8.01 -20.80 -10.17
CA SER A 374 -7.52 -21.58 -11.31
C SER A 374 -7.37 -23.05 -10.94
N HIS A 375 -6.93 -23.36 -9.72
CA HIS A 375 -6.82 -24.72 -9.21
C HIS A 375 -8.20 -25.37 -9.03
N LEU A 376 -9.14 -24.66 -8.38
CA LEU A 376 -10.47 -25.17 -8.04
C LEU A 376 -11.39 -25.34 -9.25
N LEU A 377 -11.27 -24.47 -10.26
CA LEU A 377 -12.20 -24.45 -11.38
C LEU A 377 -11.64 -25.09 -12.64
N LEU A 378 -10.37 -24.82 -12.97
CA LEU A 378 -9.73 -25.26 -14.22
C LEU A 378 -8.87 -26.51 -14.05
N LEU A 379 -8.79 -27.08 -12.84
CA LEU A 379 -7.95 -28.24 -12.52
C LEU A 379 -6.49 -28.01 -12.96
N THR A 380 -5.96 -26.84 -12.67
CA THR A 380 -4.55 -26.50 -12.92
C THR A 380 -3.71 -26.76 -11.67
N ASP A 381 -2.45 -27.13 -11.87
CA ASP A 381 -1.50 -27.25 -10.76
C ASP A 381 -1.42 -25.93 -9.99
N LEU A 382 -1.31 -26.02 -8.67
CA LEU A 382 -1.19 -24.85 -7.82
C LEU A 382 0.28 -24.41 -7.82
N TYR A 383 0.55 -23.18 -8.25
CA TYR A 383 1.90 -22.62 -8.29
C TYR A 383 2.12 -21.68 -7.11
N ILE A 384 3.01 -22.05 -6.19
CA ILE A 384 3.44 -21.21 -5.07
C ILE A 384 4.97 -21.26 -5.04
N ASP A 385 5.65 -20.12 -5.00
CA ASP A 385 7.12 -20.06 -5.01
C ASP A 385 7.78 -20.79 -6.21
N ASN A 386 7.19 -20.69 -7.40
CA ASN A 386 7.60 -21.47 -8.59
C ASN A 386 7.62 -23.00 -8.37
N ILE A 387 7.09 -23.50 -7.25
CA ILE A 387 6.87 -24.91 -6.99
C ILE A 387 5.49 -25.25 -7.52
N SER A 388 5.45 -26.22 -8.44
CA SER A 388 4.19 -26.80 -8.90
C SER A 388 3.73 -27.86 -7.91
N TYR A 389 2.53 -27.68 -7.37
CA TYR A 389 1.82 -28.71 -6.61
C TYR A 389 0.79 -29.36 -7.53
N PRO A 390 1.00 -30.63 -7.93
CA PRO A 390 0.11 -31.28 -8.89
C PRO A 390 -1.30 -31.47 -8.33
N VAL A 391 -2.30 -31.33 -9.21
CA VAL A 391 -3.71 -31.54 -8.84
C VAL A 391 -3.94 -32.95 -8.29
N GLY A 392 -4.74 -33.05 -7.23
CA GLY A 392 -5.10 -34.32 -6.59
C GLY A 392 -4.04 -34.85 -5.61
N THR A 393 -2.96 -34.10 -5.36
CA THR A 393 -1.99 -34.41 -4.31
C THR A 393 -2.43 -33.84 -2.96
N LYS A 394 -2.04 -34.49 -1.86
CA LYS A 394 -2.32 -34.00 -0.50
C LYS A 394 -1.64 -32.67 -0.22
N GLU A 395 -0.49 -32.45 -0.82
CA GLU A 395 0.28 -31.22 -0.70
C GLU A 395 -0.48 -30.06 -1.37
N SER A 396 -1.00 -30.26 -2.58
CA SER A 396 -1.82 -29.25 -3.26
C SER A 396 -3.10 -28.94 -2.48
N GLU A 397 -3.79 -29.96 -1.96
CA GLU A 397 -4.97 -29.78 -1.13
C GLU A 397 -4.65 -28.98 0.14
N SER A 398 -3.55 -29.31 0.82
CA SER A 398 -3.11 -28.58 2.00
C SER A 398 -2.82 -27.11 1.68
N GLN A 399 -2.16 -26.81 0.55
CA GLN A 399 -1.87 -25.43 0.17
C GLN A 399 -3.13 -24.65 -0.23
N ALA A 400 -4.02 -25.27 -1.02
CA ALA A 400 -5.30 -24.67 -1.38
C ALA A 400 -6.16 -24.37 -0.14
N LEU A 401 -6.13 -25.25 0.84
CA LEU A 401 -6.82 -25.05 2.12
C LEU A 401 -6.29 -23.82 2.87
N LEU A 402 -4.97 -23.59 2.92
CA LEU A 402 -4.39 -22.41 3.59
C LEU A 402 -4.86 -21.10 2.94
N ILE A 403 -4.89 -21.06 1.60
CA ILE A 403 -5.34 -19.88 0.85
C ILE A 403 -6.84 -19.66 1.07
N LEU A 404 -7.64 -20.73 1.05
CA LEU A 404 -9.08 -20.67 1.31
C LEU A 404 -9.37 -20.16 2.73
N GLU A 405 -8.69 -20.69 3.75
CA GLU A 405 -8.87 -20.24 5.13
C GLU A 405 -8.57 -18.74 5.29
N ASN A 406 -7.50 -18.27 4.66
CA ASN A 406 -7.17 -16.85 4.66
C ASN A 406 -8.26 -16.01 3.98
N LEU A 407 -8.73 -16.45 2.80
CA LEU A 407 -9.83 -15.79 2.09
C LEU A 407 -11.07 -15.65 2.97
N LEU A 408 -11.46 -16.70 3.69
CA LEU A 408 -12.62 -16.65 4.59
C LEU A 408 -12.45 -15.63 5.72
N ILE A 409 -11.26 -15.58 6.32
CA ILE A 409 -10.95 -14.65 7.42
C ILE A 409 -10.92 -13.21 6.92
N ASP A 410 -10.27 -12.95 5.78
CA ASP A 410 -10.22 -11.62 5.18
C ASP A 410 -11.62 -11.15 4.74
N MET A 411 -12.42 -12.04 4.15
CA MET A 411 -13.80 -11.74 3.77
C MET A 411 -14.68 -11.46 4.99
N ALA A 412 -14.56 -12.25 6.06
CA ALA A 412 -15.29 -12.01 7.30
C ALA A 412 -14.91 -10.67 7.94
N ASN A 413 -13.63 -10.32 7.92
CA ASN A 413 -13.16 -9.01 8.38
C ASN A 413 -13.75 -7.87 7.54
N ALA A 414 -13.77 -8.02 6.21
CA ALA A 414 -14.34 -7.04 5.29
C ALA A 414 -15.86 -6.85 5.49
N VAL A 415 -16.60 -7.90 5.86
CA VAL A 415 -18.05 -7.83 6.15
C VAL A 415 -18.33 -7.04 7.43
N ILE A 416 -17.47 -7.17 8.45
CA ILE A 416 -17.67 -6.50 9.74
C ILE A 416 -17.19 -5.05 9.75
N GLN A 417 -16.25 -4.70 8.88
CA GLN A 417 -15.66 -3.36 8.87
C GLN A 417 -16.68 -2.20 8.66
N PRO A 418 -17.63 -2.24 7.70
CA PRO A 418 -18.61 -1.16 7.55
C PRO A 418 -19.46 -0.95 8.82
N LEU A 419 -19.78 -2.02 9.53
CA LEU A 419 -20.49 -1.99 10.79
C LEU A 419 -19.64 -1.32 11.88
N LEU A 420 -18.36 -1.67 12.00
CA LEU A 420 -17.44 -1.04 12.96
C LEU A 420 -17.19 0.45 12.67
N ASN A 421 -17.27 0.86 11.41
CA ASN A 421 -17.04 2.25 11.04
C ASN A 421 -18.24 3.14 11.36
N ASN A 422 -19.46 2.62 11.17
CA ASN A 422 -20.66 3.44 11.18
C ASN A 422 -21.64 3.13 12.32
N LEU A 423 -21.71 1.89 12.80
CA LEU A 423 -22.75 1.39 13.70
C LEU A 423 -22.18 0.65 14.92
N ALA A 424 -20.92 0.90 15.25
CA ALA A 424 -20.24 0.18 16.33
C ALA A 424 -20.96 0.34 17.67
N ASP A 425 -21.52 1.52 17.94
CA ASP A 425 -22.14 1.85 19.22
C ASP A 425 -23.64 1.57 19.33
N GLU A 426 -24.27 1.07 18.25
CA GLU A 426 -25.71 0.80 18.23
C GLU A 426 -26.11 -0.33 19.19
N GLU A 427 -27.12 -0.08 20.03
CA GLU A 427 -27.49 -0.98 21.12
C GLU A 427 -28.06 -2.32 20.60
N SER A 428 -28.86 -2.27 19.53
CA SER A 428 -29.39 -3.47 18.87
C SER A 428 -28.27 -4.34 18.29
N ILE A 429 -27.18 -3.73 17.82
CA ILE A 429 -26.02 -4.44 17.29
C ILE A 429 -25.23 -5.08 18.43
N LYS A 430 -24.95 -4.32 19.51
CA LYS A 430 -24.24 -4.82 20.70
C LYS A 430 -24.88 -6.08 21.27
N GLN A 431 -26.20 -6.06 21.42
CA GLN A 431 -26.94 -7.17 22.05
C GLN A 431 -26.94 -8.44 21.19
N ASN A 432 -27.04 -8.28 19.86
CA ASN A 432 -27.19 -9.40 18.92
C ASN A 432 -25.86 -9.99 18.45
N PHE A 433 -24.81 -9.17 18.32
CA PHE A 433 -23.57 -9.59 17.66
C PHE A 433 -22.35 -9.67 18.60
N TYR A 434 -22.23 -8.76 19.59
CA TYR A 434 -20.96 -8.57 20.29
C TYR A 434 -20.77 -9.45 21.52
N HIS A 435 -19.53 -9.85 21.77
CA HIS A 435 -19.19 -10.58 23.00
C HIS A 435 -19.39 -9.71 24.25
N ARG A 436 -19.74 -10.34 25.38
CA ARG A 436 -20.14 -9.62 26.60
C ARG A 436 -19.07 -8.68 27.15
N GLN A 437 -17.80 -9.00 26.90
CA GLN A 437 -16.65 -8.19 27.28
C GLN A 437 -16.50 -6.90 26.45
N MET A 438 -17.14 -6.84 25.28
CA MET A 438 -17.00 -5.76 24.29
C MET A 438 -18.29 -4.93 24.14
N ILE A 439 -19.17 -4.92 25.16
CA ILE A 439 -20.45 -4.20 25.11
C ILE A 439 -20.27 -2.71 25.46
N SER A 440 -19.32 -2.38 26.35
CA SER A 440 -19.15 -1.00 26.77
C SER A 440 -18.58 -0.15 25.63
N THR A 441 -19.10 1.07 25.47
CA THR A 441 -18.60 2.04 24.48
C THR A 441 -17.09 2.26 24.60
N ARG A 442 -16.54 2.25 25.83
CA ARG A 442 -15.09 2.38 26.05
C ARG A 442 -14.28 1.25 25.42
N GLU A 443 -14.71 0.00 25.61
CA GLU A 443 -13.99 -1.15 25.04
C GLU A 443 -14.12 -1.19 23.50
N ILE A 444 -15.28 -0.79 22.97
CA ILE A 444 -15.50 -0.67 21.52
C ILE A 444 -14.57 0.40 20.92
N GLU A 445 -14.49 1.58 21.52
CA GLU A 445 -13.59 2.63 21.07
C GLU A 445 -12.11 2.22 21.16
N LYS A 446 -11.71 1.53 22.24
CA LYS A 446 -10.36 0.98 22.36
C LYS A 446 -10.07 -0.04 21.25
N PHE A 447 -11.04 -0.89 20.93
CA PHE A 447 -10.93 -1.87 19.85
C PHE A 447 -10.82 -1.21 18.47
N ARG A 448 -11.66 -0.23 18.17
CA ARG A 448 -11.60 0.57 16.92
C ARG A 448 -10.27 1.30 16.78
N ASN A 449 -9.74 1.85 17.87
CA ASN A 449 -8.42 2.48 17.88
C ASN A 449 -7.30 1.46 17.58
N ASN A 450 -7.35 0.25 18.16
CA ASN A 450 -6.40 -0.82 17.84
C ASN A 450 -6.47 -1.24 16.35
N LEU A 451 -7.67 -1.30 15.77
CA LEU A 451 -7.85 -1.57 14.34
C LEU A 451 -7.30 -0.42 13.47
N SER A 452 -7.53 0.84 13.86
CA SER A 452 -6.96 2.00 13.18
C SER A 452 -5.42 1.94 13.16
N TRP A 453 -4.81 1.58 14.29
CA TRP A 453 -3.37 1.34 14.38
C TRP A 453 -2.90 0.19 13.48
N LYS A 454 -3.64 -0.92 13.43
CA LYS A 454 -3.37 -2.03 12.50
C LYS A 454 -3.34 -1.54 11.06
N TYR A 455 -4.32 -0.76 10.61
CA TYR A 455 -4.36 -0.27 9.22
C TYR A 455 -3.20 0.66 8.90
N GLN A 456 -2.90 1.60 9.80
CA GLN A 456 -1.77 2.50 9.64
C GLN A 456 -0.44 1.74 9.59
N LEU A 457 -0.24 0.79 10.52
CA LEU A 457 0.96 -0.03 10.55
C LEU A 457 1.10 -0.88 9.29
N ARG A 458 0.00 -1.46 8.80
CA ARG A 458 -0.01 -2.21 7.54
C ARG A 458 0.37 -1.33 6.36
N GLN A 459 -0.30 -0.19 6.20
CA GLN A 459 -0.10 0.72 5.08
C GLN A 459 1.34 1.24 4.98
N TYR A 460 1.98 1.51 6.12
CA TYR A 460 3.28 2.17 6.14
C TYR A 460 4.47 1.26 6.43
N VAL A 461 4.28 0.16 7.16
CA VAL A 461 5.37 -0.65 7.70
C VAL A 461 5.22 -2.13 7.35
N THR A 462 4.16 -2.80 7.82
CA THR A 462 4.06 -4.26 7.73
C THR A 462 4.00 -4.74 6.28
N GLU A 463 3.24 -4.08 5.41
CA GLU A 463 3.14 -4.47 4.00
C GLU A 463 4.47 -4.28 3.27
N ALA A 464 5.16 -3.17 3.52
CA ALA A 464 6.48 -2.91 2.97
C ALA A 464 7.51 -3.96 3.41
N GLN A 465 7.45 -4.34 4.69
CA GLN A 465 8.32 -5.36 5.27
C GLN A 465 8.04 -6.73 4.64
N THR A 466 6.78 -7.15 4.49
CA THR A 466 6.44 -8.45 3.91
C THR A 466 6.75 -8.52 2.42
N ILE A 467 6.61 -7.42 1.68
CA ILE A 467 7.09 -7.29 0.29
C ILE A 467 8.61 -7.44 0.22
N PHE A 468 9.36 -6.73 1.09
CA PHE A 468 10.82 -6.81 1.15
C PHE A 468 11.31 -8.22 1.52
N GLU A 469 10.66 -8.85 2.49
CA GLU A 469 10.95 -10.23 2.92
C GLU A 469 10.38 -11.30 1.96
N SER A 470 9.75 -10.89 0.85
CA SER A 470 9.17 -11.79 -0.17
C SER A 470 8.25 -12.85 0.41
N ARG A 471 7.32 -12.44 1.27
CA ARG A 471 6.36 -13.34 1.91
C ARG A 471 4.95 -12.77 1.94
N TYR A 472 3.98 -13.66 1.96
CA TYR A 472 2.62 -13.38 2.38
C TYR A 472 2.41 -13.89 3.80
N GLU A 473 1.67 -13.11 4.59
CA GLU A 473 1.18 -13.54 5.90
C GLU A 473 -0.28 -13.98 5.73
N LEU A 474 -0.57 -15.25 6.04
CA LEU A 474 -1.90 -15.83 5.92
C LEU A 474 -2.48 -16.14 7.30
N PHE A 475 -3.77 -15.88 7.47
CA PHE A 475 -4.53 -16.33 8.63
C PHE A 475 -5.11 -17.73 8.38
N ILE A 476 -5.03 -18.60 9.39
CA ILE A 476 -5.47 -19.99 9.30
C ILE A 476 -6.25 -20.41 10.54
N PHE A 477 -7.12 -21.40 10.39
CA PHE A 477 -7.82 -22.05 11.50
C PHE A 477 -6.95 -23.14 12.11
N ALA A 478 -6.42 -22.88 13.30
CA ALA A 478 -5.69 -23.86 14.10
C ALA A 478 -6.61 -24.45 15.20
N PRO A 479 -6.27 -25.62 15.79
CA PRO A 479 -7.12 -26.27 16.79
C PRO A 479 -7.42 -25.44 18.05
N ARG A 480 -6.62 -24.40 18.32
CA ARG A 480 -6.78 -23.53 19.49
C ARG A 480 -7.39 -22.16 19.15
N GLY A 481 -7.54 -21.82 17.88
CA GLY A 481 -7.89 -20.46 17.45
C GLY A 481 -7.33 -20.11 16.07
N ILE A 482 -7.56 -18.86 15.67
CA ILE A 482 -7.00 -18.27 14.46
C ILE A 482 -5.53 -17.94 14.71
N THR A 483 -4.66 -18.42 13.83
CA THR A 483 -3.22 -18.17 13.88
C THR A 483 -2.73 -17.59 12.57
N LYS A 484 -1.47 -17.14 12.54
CA LYS A 484 -0.85 -16.56 11.37
C LYS A 484 0.34 -17.42 10.95
N ILE A 485 0.45 -17.69 9.65
CA ILE A 485 1.60 -18.35 9.03
C ILE A 485 2.20 -17.46 7.94
N SER A 486 3.43 -17.75 7.52
CA SER A 486 4.08 -17.06 6.41
C SER A 486 4.36 -18.03 5.26
N ILE A 487 3.98 -17.65 4.04
CA ILE A 487 4.31 -18.37 2.81
C ILE A 487 5.24 -17.48 1.98
N TYR A 488 6.33 -18.05 1.46
CA TYR A 488 7.21 -17.31 0.56
C TYR A 488 6.53 -17.10 -0.80
N ALA A 489 6.67 -15.91 -1.37
CA ALA A 489 6.24 -15.61 -2.72
C ALA A 489 7.11 -14.50 -3.33
N PRO A 490 7.51 -14.60 -4.60
CA PRO A 490 8.30 -13.56 -5.24
C PRO A 490 7.46 -12.29 -5.47
N ARG A 491 7.71 -11.23 -4.70
CA ARG A 491 6.96 -9.95 -4.73
C ARG A 491 7.75 -8.79 -5.35
N ASN A 492 8.63 -9.10 -6.31
CA ASN A 492 9.52 -8.11 -6.93
C ASN A 492 8.77 -6.96 -7.61
N GLN A 493 7.67 -7.25 -8.31
CA GLN A 493 6.90 -6.21 -9.00
C GLN A 493 6.29 -5.21 -8.01
N GLU A 494 5.78 -5.70 -6.88
CA GLU A 494 5.23 -4.88 -5.80
C GLU A 494 6.33 -4.06 -5.12
N LEU A 495 7.51 -4.65 -4.90
CA LEU A 495 8.67 -3.96 -4.34
C LEU A 495 9.08 -2.75 -5.20
N PHE A 496 9.04 -2.87 -6.53
CA PHE A 496 9.33 -1.77 -7.45
C PHE A 496 8.26 -0.67 -7.47
N GLN A 497 7.02 -1.00 -7.07
CA GLN A 497 5.91 -0.06 -7.00
C GLN A 497 5.86 0.69 -5.65
N LEU A 498 6.61 0.25 -4.63
CA LEU A 498 6.68 0.94 -3.35
C LEU A 498 7.23 2.36 -3.51
N SER A 499 6.56 3.31 -2.89
CA SER A 499 6.95 4.72 -2.85
C SER A 499 6.70 5.31 -1.46
N GLY A 500 7.24 6.50 -1.20
CA GLY A 500 7.00 7.22 0.05
C GLY A 500 7.52 6.51 1.30
N ILE A 501 6.69 6.43 2.34
CA ILE A 501 7.04 5.83 3.64
C ILE A 501 7.34 4.32 3.52
N PRO A 502 6.51 3.49 2.83
CA PRO A 502 6.81 2.09 2.57
C PRO A 502 8.22 1.84 2.00
N LEU A 503 8.62 2.61 0.98
CA LEU A 503 9.97 2.51 0.42
C LEU A 503 11.05 2.92 1.44
N GLY A 504 10.78 3.94 2.26
CA GLY A 504 11.68 4.31 3.36
C GLY A 504 11.90 3.17 4.35
N VAL A 505 10.84 2.41 4.68
CA VAL A 505 10.95 1.25 5.57
C VAL A 505 11.84 0.16 4.96
N THR A 506 11.68 -0.15 3.67
CA THR A 506 12.54 -1.16 3.02
C THR A 506 14.00 -0.72 2.97
N LEU A 507 14.28 0.56 2.70
CA LEU A 507 15.64 1.11 2.75
C LEU A 507 16.25 1.07 4.16
N ILE A 508 15.45 1.30 5.21
CA ILE A 508 15.91 1.18 6.60
C ILE A 508 16.25 -0.28 6.92
N LEU A 509 15.43 -1.23 6.48
CA LEU A 509 15.71 -2.66 6.65
C LEU A 509 16.99 -3.07 5.91
N GLU A 510 17.16 -2.65 4.66
CA GLU A 510 18.37 -2.90 3.87
C GLU A 510 19.62 -2.27 4.52
N PHE A 511 19.51 -1.03 5.00
CA PHE A 511 20.59 -0.32 5.69
C PHE A 511 20.96 -1.01 7.01
N ARG A 512 19.96 -1.43 7.80
CA ARG A 512 20.16 -2.21 9.03
C ARG A 512 20.94 -3.48 8.71
N ASP A 513 20.54 -4.21 7.68
CA ASP A 513 21.15 -5.49 7.34
C ASP A 513 22.57 -5.30 6.76
N ALA A 514 22.82 -4.21 6.04
CA ALA A 514 24.15 -3.82 5.56
C ALA A 514 25.12 -3.40 6.68
N ILE A 515 24.60 -2.85 7.78
CA ILE A 515 25.39 -2.32 8.90
C ILE A 515 25.55 -3.31 10.05
N SER A 516 24.57 -4.19 10.26
CA SER A 516 24.58 -5.24 11.28
C SER A 516 25.94 -5.94 11.42
N PRO A 517 26.59 -6.45 10.35
CA PRO A 517 27.89 -7.11 10.47
C PRO A 517 29.02 -6.16 10.92
N ARG A 518 28.96 -4.87 10.56
CA ARG A 518 29.98 -3.88 10.94
C ARG A 518 29.82 -3.41 12.39
N ILE A 519 28.59 -3.27 12.88
CA ILE A 519 28.34 -2.95 14.29
C ILE A 519 28.75 -4.14 15.17
N GLN A 520 28.38 -5.37 14.79
CA GLN A 520 28.77 -6.56 15.53
C GLN A 520 30.29 -6.72 15.61
N SER A 521 31.03 -6.42 14.54
CA SER A 521 32.50 -6.48 14.57
C SER A 521 33.12 -5.40 15.45
N LEU A 522 32.54 -4.19 15.51
CA LEU A 522 32.98 -3.08 16.36
C LEU A 522 32.73 -3.37 17.84
N VAL A 523 31.56 -3.93 18.18
CA VAL A 523 31.24 -4.39 19.54
C VAL A 523 32.14 -5.55 19.95
N GLY A 524 32.40 -6.50 19.05
CA GLY A 524 33.35 -7.59 19.29
C GLY A 524 34.78 -7.07 19.53
N PHE A 525 35.22 -6.09 18.75
CA PHE A 525 36.53 -5.45 18.92
C PHE A 525 36.64 -4.70 20.25
N LEU A 526 35.64 -3.90 20.62
CA LEU A 526 35.59 -3.19 21.90
C LEU A 526 35.53 -4.16 23.09
N GLY A 527 34.74 -5.23 22.98
CA GLY A 527 34.69 -6.29 23.99
C GLY A 527 36.05 -6.96 24.18
N THR A 528 36.74 -7.28 23.08
CA THR A 528 38.11 -7.83 23.13
C THR A 528 39.09 -6.82 23.75
N GLY A 529 38.97 -5.54 23.43
CA GLY A 529 39.77 -4.47 24.03
C GLY A 529 39.54 -4.31 25.54
N ILE A 530 38.29 -4.36 25.99
CA ILE A 530 37.92 -4.29 27.41
C ILE A 530 38.47 -5.52 28.16
N VAL A 531 38.31 -6.73 27.59
CA VAL A 531 38.89 -7.96 28.16
C VAL A 531 40.41 -7.87 28.23
N PHE A 532 41.07 -7.35 27.19
CA PHE A 532 42.52 -7.14 27.19
C PHE A 532 42.96 -6.16 28.29
N VAL A 533 42.27 -5.02 28.45
CA VAL A 533 42.60 -4.03 29.50
C VAL A 533 42.41 -4.65 30.90
N LEU A 534 41.31 -5.35 31.13
CA LEU A 534 41.04 -6.01 32.41
C LEU A 534 42.07 -7.10 32.74
N THR A 535 42.41 -7.96 31.78
CA THR A 535 43.29 -9.11 32.02
C THR A 535 44.78 -8.74 31.98
N GLN A 536 45.21 -7.95 31.00
CA GLN A 536 46.63 -7.67 30.76
C GLN A 536 47.13 -6.41 31.43
N VAL A 537 46.31 -5.36 31.53
CA VAL A 537 46.74 -4.09 32.13
C VAL A 537 46.46 -4.10 33.62
N ILE A 538 45.20 -4.34 34.00
CA ILE A 538 44.79 -4.34 35.41
C ILE A 538 45.27 -5.60 36.11
N GLY A 539 45.09 -6.78 35.49
CA GLY A 539 45.52 -8.06 36.04
C GLY A 539 47.04 -8.14 36.26
N ARG A 540 47.87 -7.70 35.31
CA ARG A 540 49.33 -7.63 35.51
C ARG A 540 49.75 -6.52 36.49
N GLY A 541 49.04 -5.39 36.49
CA GLY A 541 49.29 -4.30 37.44
C GLY A 541 49.10 -4.75 38.90
N LEU A 542 47.97 -5.42 39.19
CA LEU A 542 47.72 -6.01 40.51
C LEU A 542 48.73 -7.13 40.85
N GLY A 543 49.13 -7.95 39.87
CA GLY A 543 50.14 -8.97 40.06
C GLY A 543 51.54 -8.43 40.41
N LEU A 544 51.92 -7.28 39.83
CA LEU A 544 53.18 -6.59 40.14
C LEU A 544 53.15 -5.93 41.51
N VAL A 545 52.03 -5.29 41.88
CA VAL A 545 51.85 -4.71 43.23
C VAL A 545 51.84 -5.81 44.29
N GLY A 546 51.14 -6.92 44.04
CA GLY A 546 51.15 -8.09 44.93
C GLY A 546 52.55 -8.69 45.11
N ARG A 547 53.34 -8.79 44.02
CA ARG A 547 54.75 -9.21 44.10
C ARG A 547 55.63 -8.21 44.83
N GLY A 548 55.42 -6.91 44.64
CA GLY A 548 56.15 -5.85 45.35
C GLY A 548 55.87 -5.85 46.85
N ILE A 549 54.61 -6.10 47.25
CA ILE A 549 54.22 -6.25 48.67
C ILE A 549 54.83 -7.54 49.26
N LEU A 550 54.78 -8.66 48.54
CA LEU A 550 55.40 -9.92 48.97
C LEU A 550 56.92 -9.82 49.12
N GLN A 551 57.60 -9.09 48.22
CA GLN A 551 59.04 -8.81 48.33
C GLN A 551 59.37 -7.81 49.46
N GLY A 552 58.49 -6.83 49.71
CA GLY A 552 58.64 -5.90 50.83
C GLY A 552 58.49 -6.59 52.19
N ILE A 553 57.52 -7.48 52.33
CA ILE A 553 57.26 -8.23 53.59
C ILE A 553 58.34 -9.31 53.81
N GLY A 554 58.91 -9.88 52.75
CA GLY A 554 60.01 -10.85 52.83
C GLY A 554 61.34 -10.29 53.36
N SER A 555 61.48 -8.97 53.50
CA SER A 555 62.71 -8.33 54.01
C SER A 555 62.69 -7.99 55.51
N VAL A 556 61.57 -8.23 56.23
CA VAL A 556 61.39 -7.79 57.62
C VAL A 556 61.27 -8.93 58.64
N SER A 557 61.46 -10.19 58.25
CA SER A 557 61.41 -11.29 59.23
C SER A 557 62.43 -12.35 58.89
N PHE A 558 63.61 -12.26 59.49
CA PHE A 558 64.26 -13.35 60.24
C PHE A 558 65.48 -12.78 60.97
N THR A 559 65.22 -12.00 62.03
CA THR A 559 66.15 -11.92 63.15
C THR A 559 65.38 -12.18 64.44
N ASP A 560 65.85 -13.24 65.10
CA ASP A 560 65.96 -13.35 66.55
C ASP A 560 65.00 -14.29 67.30
N LYS A 561 65.65 -15.09 68.16
CA LYS A 561 65.19 -15.95 69.28
C LYS A 561 64.54 -17.29 68.89
N GLY A 562 65.16 -18.45 69.09
CA GLY A 562 66.18 -18.81 70.08
C GLY A 562 65.55 -19.19 71.42
N GLN A 563 65.64 -20.49 71.73
CA GLN A 563 65.65 -21.13 73.05
C GLN A 563 64.32 -21.36 73.82
N ARG A 564 63.93 -22.65 73.96
CA ARG A 564 64.21 -23.57 75.10
C ARG A 564 63.01 -24.43 75.60
N LYS A 565 63.38 -25.67 76.01
CA LYS A 565 62.67 -26.74 76.75
C LYS A 565 61.75 -27.63 75.90
N ASN A 566 61.89 -28.96 75.86
CA ASN A 566 62.75 -29.95 76.53
C ASN A 566 63.09 -31.06 75.53
#